data_AF-A0A3M0NKE9-F1
#
_entry.id   AF-A0A3M0NKE9-F1
#
_cell.length_a   1.000
_cell.length_b   1.000
_cell.length_c   1.000
_cell.angle_alpha   90.00
_cell.angle_beta   90.00
_cell.angle_gamma   90.00
#
_symmetry.space_group_name_H-M   'P 1'
#
loop_
_entity.id
_entity.type
_entity.pdbx_description
1 polymer ?
#
loop_
_entity_poly.entity_id
_entity_poly.type
_entity_poly.pdbx_seq_one_letter_code
_entity_poly.pdbx_strand_id
1 'polypeptide(L)'
;MNSKADNFSEEKFNQMKATEADLVRELQKVVKDPSKETELSDTIFQNHQKWLKIIMPNYTPEIHLGIANGYETDERYQSYYDDKAGKGATKILIKIVKAHLAK
;
A
#
# COMPACT_ATOMS: atom_id res chain seq x y z
N MET A 1 31.04 15.10 2.02
CA MET A 1 30.29 15.17 3.29
C MET A 1 28.85 14.87 2.93
N ASN A 2 28.26 13.76 3.38
CA ASN A 2 26.83 13.54 3.23
C ASN A 2 26.11 14.38 4.29
N SER A 3 25.15 15.19 3.88
CA SER A 3 24.43 16.07 4.79
C SER A 3 23.41 15.25 5.60
N LYS A 4 23.04 15.70 6.80
CA LYS A 4 21.97 15.04 7.59
C LYS A 4 20.66 14.92 6.82
N ALA A 5 20.37 15.86 5.92
CA ALA A 5 19.22 15.83 5.02
C ALA A 5 19.32 14.71 3.96
N ASP A 6 20.52 14.49 3.41
CA ASP A 6 20.77 13.43 2.42
C ASP A 6 20.60 12.05 3.04
N ASN A 7 21.15 11.84 4.24
CA ASN A 7 20.98 10.59 4.99
C ASN A 7 19.52 10.32 5.36
N PHE A 8 18.77 11.34 5.77
CA PHE A 8 17.35 11.20 6.10
C PHE A 8 16.49 10.91 4.87
N SER A 9 16.85 11.48 3.72
CA SER A 9 16.20 11.19 2.45
C SER A 9 16.45 9.75 2.02
N GLU A 10 17.68 9.26 2.16
CA GLU A 10 18.05 7.87 1.88
C GLU A 10 17.34 6.88 2.82
N GLU A 11 17.31 7.16 4.12
CA GLU A 11 16.60 6.32 5.10
C GLU A 11 15.11 6.22 4.77
N LYS A 12 14.46 7.35 4.48
CA LYS A 12 13.05 7.37 4.07
C LYS A 12 12.82 6.61 2.77
N PHE A 13 13.71 6.76 1.80
CA PHE A 13 13.62 6.05 0.52
C PHE A 13 13.74 4.54 0.73
N ASN A 14 14.72 4.10 1.52
CA ASN A 14 14.92 2.69 1.86
C ASN A 14 13.71 2.13 2.63
N GLN A 15 13.17 2.89 3.59
CA GLN A 15 11.99 2.50 4.34
C GLN A 15 10.74 2.39 3.43
N MET A 16 10.58 3.32 2.48
CA MET A 16 9.50 3.28 1.48
C MET A 16 9.61 2.00 0.63
N LYS A 17 10.81 1.69 0.10
CA LYS A 17 11.03 0.50 -0.72
C LYS A 17 10.81 -0.81 0.05
N ALA A 18 11.27 -0.89 1.30
CA ALA A 18 11.05 -2.05 2.15
C ALA A 18 9.56 -2.25 2.46
N THR A 19 8.86 -1.19 2.88
CA THR A 19 7.43 -1.24 3.20
C THR A 19 6.59 -1.62 1.95
N GLU A 20 6.97 -1.11 0.78
CA GLU A 20 6.36 -1.52 -0.49
C GLU A 20 6.58 -3.00 -0.79
N ALA A 21 7.79 -3.51 -0.62
CA ALA A 21 8.11 -4.90 -0.89
C ALA A 21 7.31 -5.85 0.01
N ASP A 22 7.16 -5.51 1.29
CA ASP A 22 6.34 -6.27 2.23
C ASP A 22 4.85 -6.24 1.84
N LEU A 23 4.31 -5.05 1.51
CA LEU A 23 2.94 -4.92 1.01
C LEU A 23 2.69 -5.78 -0.23
N VAL A 24 3.58 -5.70 -1.22
CA VAL A 24 3.49 -6.49 -2.46
C VAL A 24 3.54 -7.98 -2.15
N ARG A 25 4.42 -8.42 -1.24
CA ARG A 25 4.53 -9.83 -0.85
C ARG A 25 3.25 -10.36 -0.22
N GLU A 26 2.60 -9.58 0.65
CA GLU A 26 1.33 -9.99 1.25
C GLU A 26 0.20 -10.01 0.23
N LEU A 27 0.12 -9.02 -0.66
CA LEU A 27 -0.84 -9.03 -1.77
C LEU A 27 -0.64 -10.24 -2.69
N GLN A 28 0.61 -10.61 -3.02
CA GLN A 28 0.91 -11.81 -3.81
C GLN A 28 0.40 -13.10 -3.16
N LYS A 29 0.47 -13.19 -1.82
CA LYS A 29 -0.06 -14.35 -1.09
C LYS A 29 -1.57 -14.43 -1.23
N VAL A 30 -2.28 -13.31 -1.10
CA VAL A 30 -3.76 -13.28 -1.24
C VAL A 30 -4.18 -13.53 -2.68
N VAL A 31 -3.46 -12.98 -3.67
CA VAL A 31 -3.72 -13.24 -5.10
C VAL A 31 -3.59 -14.73 -5.42
N LYS A 32 -2.56 -15.40 -4.87
CA LYS A 32 -2.34 -16.84 -5.07
C LYS A 32 -3.30 -17.72 -4.28
N ASP A 33 -3.69 -17.27 -3.09
CA ASP A 33 -4.56 -18.00 -2.17
C ASP A 33 -5.51 -17.03 -1.46
N PRO A 34 -6.74 -16.85 -2.01
CA PRO A 34 -7.72 -15.93 -1.45
C PRO A 34 -8.16 -16.25 -0.02
N SER A 35 -7.94 -17.48 0.47
CA SER A 35 -8.27 -17.84 1.86
C SER A 35 -7.45 -17.06 2.89
N LYS A 36 -6.30 -16.50 2.48
CA LYS A 36 -5.43 -15.69 3.33
C LYS A 36 -5.86 -14.23 3.48
N GLU A 37 -6.89 -13.78 2.76
CA GLU A 37 -7.30 -12.37 2.78
C GLU A 37 -7.62 -11.91 4.21
N THR A 38 -8.39 -12.70 4.97
CA THR A 38 -8.76 -12.36 6.36
C THR A 38 -7.53 -12.29 7.28
N GLU A 39 -6.60 -13.25 7.15
CA GLU A 39 -5.38 -13.31 7.96
C GLU A 39 -4.45 -12.13 7.68
N LEU A 40 -4.30 -11.75 6.41
CA LEU A 40 -3.36 -10.72 5.96
C LEU A 40 -3.95 -9.32 5.90
N SER A 41 -5.27 -9.17 6.10
CA SER A 41 -6.01 -7.91 5.97
C SER A 41 -5.38 -6.78 6.78
N ASP A 42 -5.17 -7.00 8.08
CA ASP A 42 -4.62 -6.00 8.99
C ASP A 42 -3.20 -5.60 8.58
N THR A 43 -2.37 -6.58 8.19
CA THR A 43 -0.98 -6.36 7.78
C THR A 43 -0.90 -5.56 6.48
N ILE A 44 -1.74 -5.91 5.49
CA ILE A 44 -1.83 -5.19 4.21
C ILE A 44 -2.25 -3.74 4.44
N PHE A 45 -3.28 -3.51 5.27
CA PHE A 45 -3.72 -2.17 5.60
C PHE A 45 -2.63 -1.34 6.29
N GLN A 46 -1.97 -1.90 7.30
CA GLN A 46 -0.92 -1.22 8.04
C GLN A 46 0.29 -0.89 7.17
N ASN A 47 0.71 -1.81 6.30
CA ASN A 47 1.82 -1.58 5.38
C ASN A 47 1.48 -0.49 4.35
N HIS A 48 0.28 -0.49 3.78
CA HIS A 48 -0.13 0.57 2.85
C HIS A 48 -0.26 1.92 3.55
N GLN A 49 -0.84 1.97 4.76
CA GLN A 49 -0.87 3.18 5.58
C GLN A 49 0.54 3.71 5.87
N LYS A 50 1.47 2.83 6.28
CA LYS A 50 2.85 3.21 6.58
C LYS A 50 3.54 3.76 5.34
N TRP A 51 3.38 3.10 4.19
CA TRP A 51 3.92 3.56 2.91
C TRP A 51 3.42 4.96 2.56
N LEU A 52 2.11 5.19 2.68
CA LEU A 52 1.51 6.50 2.45
C LEU A 52 2.00 7.58 3.42
N LYS A 53 2.18 7.26 4.71
CA LYS A 53 2.74 8.20 5.70
C LYS A 53 4.19 8.59 5.40
N ILE A 54 4.96 7.72 4.73
CA ILE A 54 6.34 8.02 4.33
C ILE A 54 6.35 9.02 3.17
N ILE A 55 5.50 8.81 2.16
CA ILE A 55 5.50 9.61 0.93
C ILE A 55 4.59 10.84 0.99
N MET A 56 3.60 10.85 1.89
CA MET A 56 2.66 11.95 2.06
C MET A 56 2.74 12.51 3.49
N PRO A 57 3.32 13.71 3.67
CA PRO A 57 3.45 14.33 4.99
C PRO A 57 2.11 14.74 5.61
N ASN A 58 1.06 14.91 4.81
CA ASN A 58 -0.28 15.30 5.23
C ASN A 58 -1.25 14.10 5.32
N TYR A 59 -0.75 12.88 5.52
CA TYR A 59 -1.58 11.68 5.58
C TYR A 59 -2.77 11.84 6.56
N THR A 60 -3.97 11.50 6.08
CA THR A 60 -5.15 11.27 6.91
C THR A 60 -5.92 10.04 6.42
N PRO A 61 -6.80 9.44 7.24
CA PRO A 61 -7.69 8.37 6.80
C PRO A 61 -8.55 8.75 5.59
N GLU A 62 -9.01 10.00 5.51
CA GLU A 62 -9.82 10.51 4.39
C GLU A 62 -9.02 10.53 3.09
N ILE A 63 -7.75 10.96 3.14
CA ILE A 63 -6.86 10.92 1.99
C ILE A 63 -6.58 9.47 1.57
N HIS A 64 -6.37 8.57 2.54
CA HIS A 64 -6.17 7.15 2.27
C HIS A 64 -7.38 6.55 1.53
N LEU A 65 -8.59 6.85 1.98
CA LEU A 65 -9.82 6.42 1.31
C LEU A 65 -9.96 7.05 -0.08
N GLY A 66 -9.66 8.34 -0.23
CA GLY A 66 -9.67 9.04 -1.51
C GLY A 66 -8.75 8.39 -2.55
N ILE A 67 -7.55 7.99 -2.14
CA ILE A 67 -6.60 7.25 -2.99
C ILE A 67 -7.17 5.89 -3.41
N ALA A 68 -7.71 5.12 -2.46
CA ALA A 68 -8.31 3.82 -2.76
C ALA A 68 -9.52 3.94 -3.71
N ASN A 69 -10.34 4.98 -3.55
CA ASN A 69 -11.44 5.28 -4.47
C ASN A 69 -10.92 5.66 -5.86
N GLY A 70 -9.83 6.43 -5.95
CA GLY A 70 -9.18 6.78 -7.21
C GLY A 70 -8.65 5.56 -7.97
N TYR A 71 -8.11 4.57 -7.25
CA TYR A 71 -7.70 3.29 -7.86
C TYR A 71 -8.89 2.53 -8.46
N GLU A 72 -10.08 2.62 -7.85
CA GLU A 72 -11.27 1.94 -8.35
C GLU A 72 -11.84 2.59 -9.62
N THR A 73 -11.77 3.91 -9.72
CA THR A 73 -12.41 4.69 -10.78
C THR A 73 -11.57 4.85 -12.04
N ASP A 74 -10.25 4.68 -11.96
CA ASP A 74 -9.33 4.84 -13.09
C ASP A 74 -8.36 3.67 -13.20
N GLU A 75 -8.57 2.86 -14.24
CA GLU A 75 -7.82 1.62 -14.51
C GLU A 75 -6.31 1.84 -14.65
N ARG A 76 -5.86 3.06 -14.97
CA ARG A 76 -4.43 3.39 -15.06
C ARG A 76 -3.73 3.33 -13.71
N TYR A 77 -4.46 3.50 -12.61
CA TYR A 77 -3.90 3.34 -11.26
C TYR A 77 -4.05 1.92 -10.73
N GLN A 78 -4.87 1.08 -11.38
CA GLN A 78 -5.01 -0.34 -11.01
C GLN A 78 -3.78 -1.16 -11.37
N SER A 79 -3.04 -0.77 -12.39
CA SER A 79 -1.87 -1.53 -12.84
C SER A 79 -0.75 -1.54 -11.81
N TYR A 80 -0.62 -0.54 -10.93
CA TYR A 80 0.56 -0.43 -10.06
C TYR A 80 0.79 -1.65 -9.16
N TYR A 81 -0.24 -2.10 -8.44
CA TYR A 81 -0.12 -3.30 -7.61
C TYR A 81 -0.43 -4.58 -8.40
N ASP A 82 -1.24 -4.51 -9.46
CA ASP A 82 -1.49 -5.67 -10.32
C ASP A 82 -0.20 -6.13 -11.04
N ASP A 83 0.64 -5.21 -11.51
CA ASP A 83 1.91 -5.49 -12.17
C ASP A 83 2.95 -6.09 -11.20
N LYS A 84 2.91 -5.66 -9.93
CA LYS A 84 3.87 -6.10 -8.90
C LYS A 84 3.45 -7.37 -8.18
N ALA A 85 2.15 -7.53 -7.91
CA ALA A 85 1.61 -8.57 -7.07
C ALA A 85 0.70 -9.57 -7.79
N GLY A 86 0.37 -9.31 -9.06
CA GLY A 86 -0.50 -10.14 -9.89
C GLY A 86 -1.89 -9.53 -10.07
N LYS A 87 -2.54 -9.88 -11.18
CA LYS A 87 -3.85 -9.36 -11.57
C LYS A 87 -4.88 -9.49 -10.44
N GLY A 88 -5.54 -8.39 -10.08
CA GLY A 88 -6.52 -8.32 -9.00
C GLY A 88 -5.96 -7.86 -7.64
N ALA A 89 -4.64 -7.70 -7.50
CA ALA A 89 -4.02 -7.20 -6.27
C ALA A 89 -4.56 -5.82 -5.86
N THR A 90 -4.73 -4.89 -6.81
CA THR A 90 -5.26 -3.55 -6.50
C THR A 90 -6.68 -3.64 -5.96
N LYS A 91 -7.52 -4.53 -6.50
CA LYS A 91 -8.89 -4.73 -5.98
C LYS A 91 -8.91 -5.27 -4.56
N ILE A 92 -8.02 -6.23 -4.25
CA ILE A 92 -7.82 -6.74 -2.89
C ILE A 92 -7.42 -5.60 -1.95
N LEU A 93 -6.45 -4.77 -2.35
CA LEU A 93 -6.00 -3.63 -1.56
C LEU A 93 -7.14 -2.63 -1.29
N ILE A 94 -7.90 -2.23 -2.32
CA ILE A 94 -9.04 -1.31 -2.18
C ILE A 94 -10.06 -1.86 -1.18
N LYS A 95 -10.43 -3.14 -1.33
CA LYS A 95 -11.38 -3.81 -0.43
C LYS A 95 -10.92 -3.77 1.02
N ILE A 96 -9.66 -4.15 1.26
CA ILE A 96 -9.06 -4.15 2.60
C ILE A 96 -9.04 -2.74 3.20
N VAL A 97 -8.64 -1.73 2.43
CA VAL A 97 -8.60 -0.33 2.89
C VAL A 97 -9.99 0.16 3.26
N LYS A 98 -10.99 -0.02 2.40
CA LYS A 98 -12.37 0.39 2.67
C LYS A 98 -12.93 -0.32 3.91
N ALA A 99 -12.70 -1.62 4.05
CA ALA A 99 -13.17 -2.39 5.20
C ALA A 99 -12.55 -1.94 6.54
N HIS A 100 -11.31 -1.45 6.53
CA HIS A 100 -10.66 -0.92 7.72
C HIS A 100 -11.11 0.48 8.09
N LEU A 101 -11.37 1.33 7.10
CA LEU A 101 -11.73 2.73 7.31
C LEU A 101 -13.24 2.94 7.55
N ALA A 102 -14.06 1.93 7.31
CA ALA A 102 -15.50 1.95 7.58
C ALA A 102 -15.89 1.50 9.00
N LYS A 103 -14.92 1.07 9.82
CA LYS A 103 -15.10 0.70 11.22
C LYS A 103 -14.94 1.92 12.13
#